data_AF-A0A522VMY8-F1
#
_entry.id   AF-A0A522VMY8-F1
#
_cell.length_a   1.000
_cell.length_b   1.000
_cell.length_c   1.000
_cell.angle_alpha   90.00
_cell.angle_beta   90.00
_cell.angle_gamma   90.00
#
_symmetry.space_group_name_H-M   'P 1'
#
loop_
_entity.id
_entity.type
_entity.pdbx_description
1 polymer ?
#
loop_
_entity_poly.entity_id
_entity_poly.type
_entity_poly.pdbx_seq_one_letter_code
_entity_poly.pdbx_strand_id
1 'polypeptide(L)' 'MANTTESNLPGDDVLEEPVPAMQQLLDNPFLLLFIGIAVPTVLYTIWGVMEIVNLPIAK' A
#
# COMPACT_ATOMS: atom_id res chain seq x y z
N MET A 1 -14.25 26.01 -51.53
CA MET A 1 -14.32 24.53 -51.56
C MET A 1 -12.89 24.02 -51.53
N ALA A 2 -12.62 23.03 -50.65
CA ALA A 2 -11.32 22.40 -50.34
C ALA A 2 -10.32 23.31 -49.60
N ASN A 3 -9.64 22.91 -48.51
CA ASN A 3 -9.48 21.59 -47.89
C ASN A 3 -9.09 21.79 -46.42
N THR A 4 -9.82 21.15 -45.51
CA THR A 4 -9.37 20.48 -44.28
C THR A 4 -7.86 20.55 -44.02
N THR A 5 -7.40 21.60 -43.33
CA THR A 5 -6.16 21.48 -42.56
C THR A 5 -6.57 20.79 -41.27
N GLU A 6 -6.52 19.47 -41.32
CA GLU A 6 -6.39 18.60 -40.17
C GLU A 6 -5.19 19.10 -39.35
N SER A 7 -5.46 20.00 -38.41
CA SER A 7 -4.52 20.22 -37.31
C SER A 7 -4.64 18.99 -36.42
N ASN A 8 -4.07 17.89 -36.89
CA ASN A 8 -3.55 16.82 -36.07
C ASN A 8 -2.45 17.46 -35.21
N LEU A 9 -2.86 18.25 -34.21
CA LEU A 9 -1.98 18.54 -33.09
C LEU A 9 -1.64 17.16 -32.54
N PRO A 10 -0.36 16.81 -32.39
CA PRO A 10 0.00 15.62 -31.65
C PRO A 10 -0.74 15.75 -30.32
N GLY A 11 -1.74 14.88 -30.14
CA GLY A 11 -2.45 14.77 -28.89
C GLY A 11 -1.37 14.67 -27.84
N ASP A 12 -1.45 15.59 -26.89
CA ASP A 12 -0.61 15.68 -25.72
C ASP A 12 -0.43 14.24 -25.18
N ASP A 13 0.68 13.59 -25.58
CA ASP A 13 1.12 12.32 -25.02
C ASP A 13 1.63 12.70 -23.63
N VAL A 14 0.69 13.07 -22.75
CA VAL A 14 0.95 13.30 -21.33
C VAL A 14 1.39 11.93 -20.86
N LEU A 15 2.71 11.74 -20.78
CA LEU A 15 3.32 10.51 -20.30
C LEU A 15 2.70 10.27 -18.92
N GLU A 16 1.77 9.31 -18.84
CA GLU A 16 1.13 8.95 -17.58
C GLU A 16 2.24 8.46 -16.66
N GLU A 17 2.69 9.35 -15.77
CA GLU A 17 3.76 9.03 -14.84
C GLU A 17 3.23 7.93 -13.90
N PRO A 18 3.91 6.78 -13.83
CA PRO A 18 3.42 5.66 -13.05
C PRO A 18 3.28 6.06 -11.58
N VAL A 19 2.10 5.77 -11.01
CA VAL A 19 1.77 6.14 -9.63
C VAL A 19 2.81 5.53 -8.67
N PRO A 20 3.47 6.35 -7.83
CA PRO A 20 4.43 5.87 -6.84
C PRO A 20 3.87 4.77 -5.95
N ALA A 21 4.64 3.70 -5.70
CA ALA A 21 4.19 2.54 -4.92
C ALA A 21 3.74 2.90 -3.49
N MET A 22 4.34 3.93 -2.89
CA MET A 22 3.94 4.41 -1.57
C MET A 22 2.56 5.07 -1.57
N GLN A 23 2.18 5.76 -2.64
CA GLN A 23 0.83 6.33 -2.78
C GLN A 23 -0.20 5.20 -2.90
N GLN A 24 0.03 4.21 -3.77
CA GLN A 24 -0.88 3.06 -3.91
C GLN A 24 -1.12 2.30 -2.59
N LEU A 25 -0.11 2.25 -1.72
CA LEU A 25 -0.22 1.63 -0.40
C LEU A 25 -1.04 2.47 0.59
N LEU A 26 -0.92 3.80 0.55
CA LEU A 26 -1.68 4.72 1.41
C LEU A 26 -3.10 4.99 0.88
N ASP A 27 -3.33 4.83 -0.42
CA ASP A 27 -4.63 5.08 -1.06
C ASP A 27 -5.61 3.90 -0.86
N ASN A 28 -5.13 2.73 -0.43
CA ASN A 28 -5.97 1.57 -0.15
C ASN A 28 -6.32 1.49 1.36
N PRO A 29 -7.55 1.86 1.76
CA PRO A 29 -7.94 1.88 3.17
C PRO A 29 -7.91 0.48 3.82
N PHE A 30 -8.08 -0.59 3.06
CA PHE A 30 -7.99 -1.95 3.59
C PHE A 30 -6.55 -2.39 3.85
N LEU A 31 -5.58 -1.96 3.04
CA LEU A 31 -4.17 -2.21 3.32
C LEU A 31 -3.71 -1.46 4.57
N LEU A 32 -4.13 -0.20 4.72
CA LEU A 32 -3.89 0.59 5.93
C LEU A 32 -4.53 -0.05 7.16
N LEU A 33 -5.78 -0.51 7.06
CA LEU A 33 -6.47 -1.19 8.15
C LEU A 33 -5.81 -2.53 8.49
N PHE A 34 -5.41 -3.30 7.47
CA PHE A 34 -4.71 -4.56 7.66
C PHE A 34 -3.40 -4.35 8.39
N ILE A 35 -2.55 -3.42 7.94
CA ILE A 35 -1.28 -3.10 8.61
C ILE A 35 -1.53 -2.57 10.03
N GLY A 36 -2.53 -1.69 10.19
CA GLY A 36 -2.89 -1.10 11.48
C GLY A 36 -3.30 -2.12 12.54
N ILE A 37 -3.94 -3.21 12.15
CA ILE A 37 -4.34 -4.29 13.07
C ILE A 37 -3.30 -5.40 13.12
N ALA A 38 -2.75 -5.81 11.97
CA ALA A 38 -1.81 -6.92 11.87
C ALA A 38 -0.50 -6.64 12.61
N VAL A 39 0.05 -5.42 12.51
CA VAL A 39 1.31 -5.06 13.18
C VAL A 39 1.22 -5.23 14.70
N PRO A 40 0.28 -4.57 15.42
CA PRO A 40 0.17 -4.77 16.86
C PRO A 40 -0.23 -6.20 17.21
N THR A 41 -1.11 -6.84 16.43
CA THR A 41 -1.54 -8.22 16.70
C THR A 41 -0.36 -9.19 16.67
N VAL A 42 0.48 -9.13 15.64
CA VAL A 42 1.65 -10.01 15.50
C VAL A 42 2.68 -9.69 16.58
N LEU A 43 2.96 -8.40 16.82
CA LEU A 43 3.89 -7.98 17.87
C LEU A 43 3.46 -8.50 19.25
N TYR A 44 2.22 -8.26 19.67
CA TYR A 44 1.72 -8.70 20.97
C TYR A 44 1.59 -10.22 21.06
N THR A 45 1.29 -10.91 19.96
CA THR A 45 1.26 -12.37 19.95
C THR A 45 2.65 -12.94 20.19
N ILE A 46 3.65 -12.49 19.43
CA ILE A 46 5.03 -12.95 19.59
C ILE A 46 5.55 -12.59 20.98
N TRP A 47 5.33 -11.35 21.44
CA TRP A 47 5.69 -10.94 22.78
C TRP A 47 5.04 -11.85 23.84
N GLY A 48 3.73 -12.05 23.75
CA GLY A 48 2.98 -12.87 24.71
C GLY A 48 3.45 -14.32 24.74
N VAL A 49 3.76 -14.90 23.58
CA VAL A 49 4.34 -16.26 23.51
C VAL A 49 5.72 -16.29 24.17
N MET A 50 6.58 -15.30 23.90
CA MET A 50 7.90 -15.19 24.53
C MET A 50 7.78 -15.03 26.05
N GLU A 51 6.78 -14.30 26.55
CA GLU A 51 6.51 -14.19 27.99
C GLU A 51 6.15 -15.56 28.59
N ILE A 52 5.22 -16.28 27.96
CA ILE A 52 4.71 -17.58 28.45
C ILE A 52 5.83 -18.63 28.50
N VAL A 53 6.68 -18.72 27.48
CA VAL A 53 7.76 -19.74 27.46
C VAL A 53 8.85 -19.47 28.51
N ASN A 54 9.00 -18.22 28.94
CA ASN A 54 9.97 -17.82 29.95
C ASN A 54 9.40 -17.92 31.38
N LEU A 55 8.10 -18.18 31.54
CA LEU A 55 7.51 -18.37 32.87
C LEU A 55 8.06 -19.67 33.50
N PRO A 56 8.61 -19.60 34.72
CA PRO A 56 9.06 -20.79 35.42
C PRO A 56 7.85 -21.66 35.78
N ILE A 57 7.89 -22.93 35.39
CA ILE A 57 6.86 -23.89 35.78
C ILE A 57 7.01 -24.15 37.28
N ALA A 58 5.98 -23.81 38.06
CA ALA A 58 5.96 -24.06 39.50
C ALA A 58 6.14 -25.56 39.76
N LYS A 59 7.04 -25.87 40.71
CA LYS A 59 7.40 -27.23 41.10
C LYS A 59 6.34 -27.88 41.99
#